data_AF-A0A8T4SK81-F1
#
_entry.id   AF-A0A8T4SK81-F1
#
_cell.length_a   1.000
_cell.length_b   1.000
_cell.length_c   1.000
_cell.angle_alpha   90.00
_cell.angle_beta   90.00
_cell.angle_gamma   90.00
#
_symmetry.space_group_name_H-M   'P 1'
#
loop_
_entity.id
_entity.type
_entity.pdbx_description
1 polymer ?
#
loop_
_entity_poly.entity_id
_entity_poly.type
_entity_poly.pdbx_seq_one_letter_code
_entity_poly.pdbx_strand_id
1 'polypeptide(L)'
;MAQEVMVRLILFLLALLGLFVLAGTFFGVLFPKAAGETRTGILGAVDKYIGKETVKAGEIFVEPAHLAAVEKLKKIIMEMKDSPDEICYKSYKLVGGSDDGNNGFEELKEKGTSIIIERAIEGMLIAVKSGADGLQEHSSEVIKGVRPCVISGGEVPRNFYGKFVEGKETNAYYRPINNKIVIAYSTKDINQNRISYDHVLDLKFRDGGIIFKTGNNICFFPTVLKPRFLSCSGDSDDGLDDNCLGATKPILSLSQGRLKECSPPLIPPKLGS
;
A
#
# COMPACT_ATOMS: atom_id res chain seq x y z
N MET A 1 57.57 26.76 -25.37
CA MET A 1 57.02 25.54 -24.74
C MET A 1 56.25 25.82 -23.45
N ALA A 2 56.85 26.37 -22.38
CA ALA A 2 56.13 26.61 -21.10
C ALA A 2 54.93 27.58 -21.21
N GLN A 3 55.05 28.62 -22.04
CA GLN A 3 53.99 29.62 -22.24
C GLN A 3 52.76 29.04 -22.98
N GLU A 4 52.97 28.16 -23.96
CA GLU A 4 51.87 27.49 -24.67
C GLU A 4 51.14 26.48 -23.79
N VAL A 5 51.86 25.79 -22.89
CA VAL A 5 51.26 24.86 -21.92
C VAL A 5 50.41 25.64 -20.91
N MET A 6 50.87 26.80 -20.45
CA MET A 6 50.13 27.63 -19.49
C MET A 6 48.83 28.18 -20.11
N VAL A 7 48.86 28.65 -21.35
CA VAL A 7 47.67 29.16 -22.06
C VAL A 7 46.63 28.05 -22.28
N ARG A 8 47.07 26.84 -22.65
CA ARG A 8 46.16 25.68 -22.80
C ARG A 8 45.51 25.28 -21.48
N LEU A 9 46.26 25.31 -20.39
CA LEU A 9 45.73 25.01 -19.05
C LEU A 9 44.64 26.01 -18.63
N ILE A 10 44.87 27.30 -18.88
CA ILE A 10 43.91 28.37 -18.55
C ILE A 10 42.62 28.21 -19.36
N LEU A 11 42.72 27.95 -20.67
CA LEU A 11 41.55 27.74 -21.52
C LEU A 11 40.77 26.50 -21.12
N PHE A 12 41.45 25.42 -20.73
CA PHE A 12 40.81 24.21 -20.24
C PHE A 12 40.06 24.46 -18.92
N LEU A 13 40.67 25.20 -17.99
CA LEU A 13 40.02 25.59 -16.73
C LEU A 13 38.79 26.47 -16.95
N LEU A 14 38.85 27.42 -17.89
CA LEU A 14 37.72 28.26 -18.24
C LEU A 14 36.57 27.47 -18.87
N ALA A 15 36.87 26.50 -19.75
CA ALA A 15 35.87 25.61 -20.33
C ALA A 15 35.21 24.73 -19.26
N LEU A 16 35.99 24.21 -18.30
CA LEU A 16 35.49 23.45 -17.16
C LEU A 16 34.59 24.30 -16.26
N LEU A 17 34.99 25.54 -15.96
CA LEU A 17 34.21 26.47 -15.17
C LEU A 17 32.88 26.80 -15.87
N GLY A 18 32.92 27.05 -17.18
CA GLY A 18 31.73 27.24 -18.00
C GLY A 18 30.79 26.04 -17.98
N LEU A 19 31.34 24.82 -18.04
CA LEU A 19 30.57 23.58 -17.96
C LEU A 19 29.94 23.37 -16.58
N PHE A 20 30.62 23.74 -15.50
CA PHE A 20 30.06 23.72 -14.15
C PHE A 20 28.93 24.75 -13.97
N VAL A 21 29.08 25.94 -14.53
CA VAL A 21 28.02 26.97 -14.50
C VAL A 21 26.81 26.50 -15.32
N LEU A 22 27.03 25.93 -16.51
CA LEU A 22 25.97 25.36 -17.35
C LEU A 22 25.28 24.17 -16.69
N ALA A 23 26.02 23.26 -16.05
CA ALA A 23 25.43 22.18 -15.28
C ALA A 23 24.63 22.73 -14.08
N GLY A 24 25.18 23.71 -13.37
CA GLY A 24 24.52 24.37 -12.24
C GLY A 24 23.23 25.07 -12.64
N THR A 25 23.19 25.75 -13.78
CA THR A 25 21.95 26.38 -14.28
C THR A 25 20.99 25.37 -14.89
N PHE A 26 21.47 24.37 -15.64
CA PHE A 26 20.61 23.35 -16.23
C PHE A 26 19.93 22.51 -15.13
N PHE A 27 20.69 22.04 -14.13
CA PHE A 27 20.12 21.31 -13.01
C PHE A 27 19.38 22.23 -12.02
N GLY A 28 19.85 23.46 -11.78
CA GLY A 28 19.22 24.42 -10.86
C GLY A 28 17.90 25.02 -11.37
N VAL A 29 17.74 25.16 -12.70
CA VAL A 29 16.53 25.72 -13.33
C VAL A 29 15.51 24.62 -13.67
N LEU A 30 15.95 23.39 -14.01
CA LEU A 30 15.04 22.28 -14.30
C LEU A 30 14.62 21.46 -13.07
N PHE A 31 15.38 21.46 -11.96
CA PHE A 31 15.08 20.65 -10.77
C PHE A 31 14.86 21.39 -9.43
N PRO A 32 14.32 22.62 -9.36
CA PRO A 32 14.03 23.23 -8.06
C PRO A 32 12.94 22.46 -7.27
N LYS A 33 12.13 21.62 -7.94
CA LYS A 33 11.08 20.79 -7.30
C LYS A 33 11.58 19.44 -6.79
N ALA A 34 12.51 18.78 -7.48
CA ALA A 34 12.93 17.43 -7.11
C ALA A 34 13.76 17.37 -5.82
N ALA A 35 14.60 18.37 -5.55
CA ALA A 35 15.39 18.45 -4.31
C ALA A 35 14.58 18.91 -3.09
N GLY A 36 13.47 19.64 -3.30
CA GLY A 36 12.56 20.04 -2.24
C GLY A 36 11.75 18.86 -1.70
N GLU A 37 11.27 17.99 -2.59
CA GLU A 37 10.44 16.83 -2.25
C GLU A 37 11.23 15.68 -1.60
N THR A 38 12.53 15.52 -1.91
CA THR A 38 13.38 14.54 -1.21
C THR A 38 13.83 15.01 0.18
N ARG A 39 13.91 16.33 0.42
CA ARG A 39 14.29 16.90 1.74
C ARG A 39 13.12 16.94 2.73
N THR A 40 11.88 16.97 2.26
CA THR A 40 10.69 16.93 3.13
C THR A 40 10.51 15.59 3.83
N GLY A 41 11.05 14.49 3.29
CA GLY A 41 10.92 13.16 3.89
C GLY A 41 11.90 12.87 5.05
N ILE A 42 13.02 13.57 5.15
CA ILE A 42 14.10 13.23 6.10
C ILE A 42 14.15 14.17 7.32
N LEU A 43 13.51 15.35 7.27
CA LEU A 43 13.60 16.39 8.31
C LEU A 43 12.41 16.42 9.29
N GLY A 44 11.77 15.28 9.55
CA GLY A 44 10.57 15.17 10.38
C GLY A 44 10.75 15.32 11.90
N ALA A 45 11.96 15.61 12.41
CA ALA A 45 12.21 15.68 13.85
C ALA A 45 13.09 16.86 14.30
N VAL A 46 13.28 17.89 13.47
CA VAL A 46 14.05 19.08 13.85
C VAL A 46 13.19 20.32 13.66
N ASP A 47 13.06 21.11 14.74
CA ASP A 47 12.39 22.41 14.73
C ASP A 47 12.78 23.20 13.47
N LYS A 48 11.79 23.48 12.61
CA LYS A 48 12.02 24.26 11.39
C LYS A 48 11.82 25.74 11.68
N TYR A 49 12.85 26.52 11.38
CA TYR A 49 12.74 27.96 11.21
C TYR A 49 12.22 28.27 9.81
N ILE A 50 11.01 28.84 9.71
CA ILE A 50 10.52 29.48 8.48
C ILE A 50 10.51 31.00 8.77
N GLY A 51 11.55 31.72 8.35
CA GLY A 51 11.72 33.13 8.75
C GLY A 51 12.01 33.29 10.24
N LYS A 52 11.35 34.24 10.92
CA LYS A 52 11.48 34.50 12.38
C LYS A 52 10.50 33.69 13.23
N GLU A 53 9.63 32.91 12.63
CA GLU A 53 8.57 32.17 13.34
C GLU A 53 8.97 30.71 13.50
N THR A 54 8.92 30.24 14.74
CA THR A 54 9.09 28.83 15.08
C THR A 54 7.78 28.11 14.83
N VAL A 55 7.68 27.35 13.74
CA VAL A 55 6.55 26.45 13.52
C VAL A 55 6.85 25.17 14.29
N LYS A 56 6.23 25.00 15.45
CA LYS A 56 6.28 23.72 16.17
C LYS A 56 5.64 22.67 15.27
N ALA A 57 6.41 21.66 14.87
CA ALA A 57 5.83 20.46 14.29
C ALA A 57 4.83 19.91 15.32
N GLY A 58 3.58 19.72 14.91
CA GLY A 58 2.59 19.07 15.77
C GLY A 58 3.09 17.68 16.17
N GLU A 59 2.82 17.28 17.41
CA GLU A 59 3.13 15.93 17.88
C GLU A 59 2.47 14.90 16.95
N ILE A 60 3.22 13.87 16.54
CA ILE A 60 2.67 12.75 15.75
C ILE A 60 1.79 11.96 16.70
N PHE A 61 0.48 12.20 16.63
CA PHE A 61 -0.51 11.41 17.37
C PHE A 61 -1.14 10.38 16.45
N VAL A 62 -1.13 9.12 16.88
CA VAL A 62 -1.91 8.04 16.28
C VAL A 62 -2.84 7.50 17.35
N GLU A 63 -4.13 7.36 17.02
CA GLU A 63 -5.08 6.88 17.99
C GLU A 63 -4.77 5.43 18.37
N PRO A 64 -4.90 5.04 19.66
CA PRO A 64 -4.69 3.66 20.08
C PRO A 64 -5.51 2.64 19.30
N ALA A 65 -6.73 3.00 18.88
CA ALA A 65 -7.59 2.15 18.05
C ALA A 65 -6.98 1.89 16.66
N HIS A 66 -6.33 2.90 16.06
CA HIS A 66 -5.67 2.75 14.75
C HIS A 66 -4.44 1.85 14.87
N LEU A 67 -3.64 2.05 15.92
CA LEU A 67 -2.47 1.21 16.20
C LEU A 67 -2.87 -0.24 16.43
N ALA A 68 -3.91 -0.48 17.25
CA ALA A 68 -4.42 -1.83 17.50
C ALA A 68 -4.87 -2.52 16.20
N ALA A 69 -5.48 -1.76 15.29
CA ALA A 69 -5.90 -2.29 14.00
C ALA A 69 -4.69 -2.66 13.10
N VAL A 70 -3.69 -1.79 13.00
CA VAL A 70 -2.45 -2.07 12.27
C VAL A 70 -1.75 -3.30 12.84
N GLU A 71 -1.60 -3.38 14.15
CA GLU A 71 -0.95 -4.52 14.83
C GLU A 71 -1.73 -5.82 14.61
N LYS A 72 -3.06 -5.78 14.58
CA LYS A 72 -3.87 -6.93 14.20
C LYS A 72 -3.59 -7.38 12.76
N LEU A 73 -3.52 -6.45 11.80
CA LEU A 73 -3.20 -6.80 10.41
C LEU A 73 -1.80 -7.42 10.29
N LYS A 74 -0.79 -6.83 10.92
CA LYS A 74 0.56 -7.39 10.96
C LYS A 74 0.56 -8.82 11.50
N LYS A 75 -0.15 -9.04 12.63
CA LYS A 75 -0.29 -10.36 13.23
C LYS A 75 -0.96 -11.34 12.27
N ILE A 76 -2.04 -10.95 11.61
CA ILE A 76 -2.73 -11.80 10.63
C ILE A 76 -1.79 -12.15 9.46
N ILE A 77 -1.04 -11.18 8.93
CA ILE A 77 -0.09 -11.42 7.84
C ILE A 77 0.99 -12.41 8.27
N MET A 78 1.51 -12.27 9.49
CA MET A 78 2.47 -13.22 10.08
C MET A 78 1.86 -14.62 10.24
N GLU A 79 0.64 -14.73 10.78
CA GLU A 79 -0.07 -16.01 10.90
C GLU A 79 -0.28 -16.67 9.54
N MET A 80 -0.66 -15.92 8.51
CA MET A 80 -0.85 -16.44 7.16
C MET A 80 0.48 -16.88 6.54
N LYS A 81 1.53 -16.07 6.70
CA LYS A 81 2.88 -16.42 6.26
C LYS A 81 3.31 -17.78 6.81
N ASP A 82 3.14 -17.97 8.11
CA ASP A 82 3.57 -19.18 8.82
C ASP A 82 2.52 -20.31 8.77
N SER A 83 1.39 -20.08 8.10
CA SER A 83 0.35 -21.09 7.90
C SER A 83 0.84 -22.21 6.99
N PRO A 84 0.53 -23.49 7.29
CA PRO A 84 0.82 -24.60 6.39
C PRO A 84 -0.01 -24.54 5.10
N ASP A 85 -1.10 -23.78 5.08
CA ASP A 85 -1.94 -23.63 3.90
C ASP A 85 -1.27 -22.68 2.90
N GLU A 86 -0.98 -23.15 1.68
CA GLU A 86 -0.40 -22.32 0.62
C GLU A 86 -1.39 -21.36 -0.02
N ILE A 87 -2.68 -21.73 0.01
CA ILE A 87 -3.79 -20.99 -0.57
C ILE A 87 -4.90 -20.91 0.47
N CYS A 88 -5.10 -19.73 1.04
CA CYS A 88 -6.09 -19.51 2.10
C CYS A 88 -6.43 -18.03 2.25
N TYR A 89 -7.46 -17.69 3.00
CA TYR A 89 -7.80 -16.29 3.32
C TYR A 89 -7.83 -16.04 4.82
N LYS A 90 -7.75 -14.76 5.21
CA LYS A 90 -8.13 -14.30 6.55
C LYS A 90 -8.84 -12.95 6.46
N SER A 91 -9.71 -12.74 7.43
CA SER A 91 -10.42 -11.49 7.65
C SER A 91 -9.68 -10.68 8.71
N TYR A 92 -9.36 -9.41 8.41
CA TYR A 92 -8.85 -8.47 9.40
C TYR A 92 -9.94 -7.51 9.93
N LYS A 93 -11.18 -7.65 9.43
CA LYS A 93 -12.38 -6.96 9.94
C LYS A 93 -12.45 -7.02 11.47
N LEU A 94 -12.68 -5.88 12.13
CA LEU A 94 -12.73 -5.77 13.59
C LEU A 94 -14.15 -5.91 14.16
N VAL A 95 -15.18 -5.51 13.40
CA VAL A 95 -16.60 -5.62 13.75
C VAL A 95 -17.38 -6.28 12.61
N GLY A 96 -18.62 -6.71 12.90
CA GLY A 96 -19.50 -7.36 11.92
C GLY A 96 -19.55 -6.55 10.61
N GLY A 97 -19.37 -7.24 9.48
CA GLY A 97 -19.20 -6.59 8.20
C GLY A 97 -20.40 -5.75 7.76
N SER A 98 -20.14 -4.70 6.98
CA SER A 98 -21.18 -3.93 6.30
C SER A 98 -21.54 -4.58 4.97
N ASP A 99 -22.81 -4.50 4.57
CA ASP A 99 -23.28 -4.95 3.25
C ASP A 99 -22.79 -4.07 2.09
N ASP A 100 -22.18 -2.92 2.40
CA ASP A 100 -21.79 -1.93 1.41
C ASP A 100 -20.31 -2.05 0.98
N GLY A 101 -19.58 -3.04 1.49
CA GLY A 101 -18.19 -3.31 1.12
C GLY A 101 -17.15 -2.58 1.95
N ASN A 102 -17.57 -1.71 2.88
CA ASN A 102 -16.65 -1.05 3.81
C ASN A 102 -16.36 -1.96 5.00
N ASN A 103 -15.43 -2.88 4.84
CA ASN A 103 -15.18 -3.93 5.81
C ASN A 103 -13.76 -3.90 6.38
N GLY A 104 -12.89 -3.09 5.81
CA GLY A 104 -11.53 -2.90 6.26
C GLY A 104 -11.42 -2.12 7.57
N PHE A 105 -10.42 -1.24 7.63
CA PHE A 105 -10.10 -0.49 8.82
C PHE A 105 -11.07 0.66 9.13
N GLU A 106 -12.30 0.39 9.53
CA GLU A 106 -13.28 1.41 9.94
C GLU A 106 -12.75 2.39 10.99
N GLU A 107 -11.76 1.98 11.78
CA GLU A 107 -11.10 2.78 12.80
C GLU A 107 -10.33 3.96 12.21
N LEU A 108 -9.77 3.85 11.00
CA LEU A 108 -8.94 4.88 10.36
C LEU A 108 -9.72 6.14 9.92
N LYS A 109 -10.83 6.51 10.58
CA LYS A 109 -11.73 7.66 10.29
C LYS A 109 -10.97 8.99 10.12
N GLU A 110 -11.68 10.12 10.04
CA GLU A 110 -11.20 11.50 9.73
C GLU A 110 -9.83 12.00 10.26
N LYS A 111 -9.19 11.30 11.21
CA LYS A 111 -7.98 11.71 11.93
C LYS A 111 -6.66 11.48 11.19
N GLY A 112 -6.67 11.49 9.86
CA GLY A 112 -5.45 11.61 9.06
C GLY A 112 -4.44 10.46 9.15
N THR A 113 -4.83 9.28 9.66
CA THR A 113 -3.96 8.09 9.64
C THR A 113 -4.09 7.34 8.32
N SER A 114 -2.98 6.96 7.72
CA SER A 114 -2.93 6.09 6.55
C SER A 114 -1.96 4.93 6.76
N ILE A 115 -2.27 3.80 6.13
CA ILE A 115 -1.41 2.62 6.11
C ILE A 115 -0.86 2.48 4.70
N ILE A 116 0.46 2.40 4.61
CA ILE A 116 1.20 2.22 3.37
C ILE A 116 1.80 0.82 3.38
N ILE A 117 1.52 0.04 2.34
CA ILE A 117 2.07 -1.30 2.17
C ILE A 117 2.88 -1.32 0.88
N GLU A 118 4.18 -1.54 0.98
CA GLU A 118 5.10 -1.46 -0.15
C GLU A 118 5.85 -2.78 -0.34
N ARG A 119 6.31 -3.01 -1.56
CA ARG A 119 7.22 -4.12 -1.84
C ARG A 119 8.62 -3.74 -1.35
N ALA A 120 9.17 -4.53 -0.43
CA ALA A 120 10.56 -4.44 -0.01
C ALA A 120 11.41 -5.56 -0.68
N ILE A 121 12.73 -5.40 -0.68
CA ILE A 121 13.66 -6.41 -1.23
C ILE A 121 13.46 -7.76 -0.54
N GLU A 122 13.40 -7.76 0.80
CA GLU A 122 13.29 -8.96 1.61
C GLU A 122 11.85 -9.36 1.97
N GLY A 123 10.84 -8.58 1.56
CA GLY A 123 9.46 -8.84 1.97
C GLY A 123 8.47 -7.72 1.68
N MET A 124 7.60 -7.47 2.65
CA MET A 124 6.55 -6.45 2.60
C MET A 124 6.83 -5.40 3.67
N LEU A 125 6.93 -4.14 3.28
CA LEU A 125 7.00 -3.01 4.21
C LEU A 125 5.58 -2.58 4.56
N ILE A 126 5.29 -2.44 5.85
CA ILE A 126 4.06 -1.83 6.35
C ILE A 126 4.45 -0.59 7.13
N ALA A 127 4.03 0.58 6.66
CA ALA A 127 4.26 1.86 7.31
C ALA A 127 2.93 2.53 7.70
N VAL A 128 2.92 3.16 8.86
CA VAL A 128 1.81 3.96 9.38
C VAL A 128 2.21 5.43 9.26
N LYS A 129 1.39 6.21 8.57
CA LYS A 129 1.54 7.67 8.50
C LYS A 129 0.37 8.36 9.20
N SER A 130 0.65 9.44 9.90
CA SER A 130 -0.33 10.24 10.63
C SER A 130 0.11 11.71 10.70
N GLY A 131 -0.51 12.51 11.56
CA GLY A 131 -0.21 13.93 11.73
C GLY A 131 -0.85 14.82 10.67
N ALA A 132 -0.33 16.04 10.50
CA ALA A 132 -0.84 17.01 9.54
C ALA A 132 -0.84 16.39 8.13
N ASP A 133 -2.05 16.28 7.54
CA ASP A 133 -2.33 15.70 6.23
C ASP A 133 -1.95 14.22 6.04
N GLY A 134 -1.66 13.48 7.11
CA GLY A 134 -1.31 12.06 7.04
C GLY A 134 0.02 11.76 6.34
N LEU A 135 0.92 12.74 6.32
CA LEU A 135 2.20 12.65 5.62
C LEU A 135 3.37 12.22 6.50
N GLN A 136 3.23 12.28 7.83
CA GLN A 136 4.32 12.03 8.77
C GLN A 136 4.37 10.55 9.13
N GLU A 137 5.51 9.91 8.92
CA GLU A 137 5.69 8.51 9.30
C GLU A 137 5.74 8.36 10.83
N HIS A 138 4.86 7.53 11.37
CA HIS A 138 4.84 7.16 12.78
C HIS A 138 5.65 5.89 13.04
N SER A 139 5.46 4.87 12.19
CA SER A 139 6.18 3.60 12.31
C SER A 139 6.29 2.91 10.96
N SER A 140 7.32 2.09 10.80
CA SER A 140 7.51 1.23 9.63
C SER A 140 8.15 -0.09 10.02
N GLU A 141 7.72 -1.19 9.39
CA GLU A 141 8.19 -2.53 9.70
C GLU A 141 8.20 -3.40 8.45
N VAL A 142 9.25 -4.21 8.28
CA VAL A 142 9.37 -5.17 7.17
C VAL A 142 9.00 -6.56 7.63
N ILE A 143 7.92 -7.11 7.08
CA ILE A 143 7.59 -8.53 7.21
C ILE A 143 8.33 -9.30 6.13
N LYS A 144 9.40 -10.01 6.53
CA LYS A 144 10.25 -10.77 5.61
C LYS A 144 9.52 -11.96 4.97
N GLY A 145 9.85 -12.25 3.72
CA GLY A 145 9.42 -13.46 3.01
C GLY A 145 8.02 -13.39 2.40
N VAL A 146 7.30 -12.28 2.54
CA VAL A 146 5.98 -12.07 1.92
C VAL A 146 5.99 -10.88 0.96
N ARG A 147 5.12 -10.89 -0.05
CA ARG A 147 5.02 -9.81 -1.05
C ARG A 147 3.57 -9.32 -1.19
N PRO A 148 3.36 -8.00 -1.36
CA PRO A 148 2.00 -7.48 -1.50
C PRO A 148 1.47 -7.72 -2.92
N CYS A 149 0.18 -8.03 -3.00
CA CYS A 149 -0.59 -8.11 -4.22
C CYS A 149 -2.00 -7.54 -4.00
N VAL A 150 -2.77 -7.44 -5.09
CA VAL A 150 -4.19 -7.12 -5.06
C VAL A 150 -4.96 -8.10 -5.94
N ILE A 151 -6.21 -8.37 -5.56
CA ILE A 151 -7.19 -9.05 -6.42
C ILE A 151 -8.02 -7.98 -7.10
N SER A 152 -7.43 -7.31 -8.09
CA SER A 152 -7.99 -6.11 -8.71
C SER A 152 -7.37 -5.85 -10.09
N GLY A 153 -8.14 -5.27 -11.00
CA GLY A 153 -7.65 -4.77 -12.29
C GLY A 153 -7.68 -5.77 -13.44
N GLY A 154 -8.27 -5.37 -14.58
CA GLY A 154 -8.49 -6.25 -15.73
C GLY A 154 -9.23 -7.54 -15.36
N GLU A 155 -8.88 -8.67 -15.96
CA GLU A 155 -9.53 -9.98 -15.72
C GLU A 155 -9.22 -10.61 -14.33
N VAL A 156 -8.41 -9.97 -13.49
CA VAL A 156 -7.90 -10.57 -12.25
C VAL A 156 -9.01 -11.04 -11.30
N PRO A 157 -10.02 -10.22 -10.95
CA PRO A 157 -11.02 -10.69 -9.99
C PRO A 157 -11.99 -11.71 -10.60
N ARG A 158 -12.31 -11.60 -11.90
CA ARG A 158 -13.06 -12.63 -12.64
C ARG A 158 -12.33 -13.97 -12.62
N ASN A 159 -11.01 -13.96 -12.88
CA ASN A 159 -10.19 -15.17 -12.82
C ASN A 159 -10.14 -15.75 -11.41
N PHE A 160 -10.04 -14.91 -10.38
CA PHE A 160 -10.10 -15.32 -8.99
C PHE A 160 -11.43 -16.01 -8.66
N TYR A 161 -12.56 -15.39 -9.02
CA TYR A 161 -13.90 -15.94 -8.83
C TYR A 161 -14.06 -17.27 -9.57
N GLY A 162 -13.70 -17.30 -10.86
CA GLY A 162 -13.73 -18.51 -11.68
C GLY A 162 -12.96 -19.66 -11.05
N LYS A 163 -11.76 -19.40 -10.50
CA LYS A 163 -10.91 -20.44 -9.91
C LYS A 163 -11.43 -20.97 -8.58
N PHE A 164 -11.75 -20.08 -7.66
CA PHE A 164 -11.97 -20.45 -6.26
C PHE A 164 -13.44 -20.64 -5.90
N VAL A 165 -14.35 -20.04 -6.67
CA VAL A 165 -15.80 -20.17 -6.48
C VAL A 165 -16.39 -21.13 -7.51
N GLU A 166 -16.10 -20.95 -8.80
CA GLU A 166 -16.69 -21.79 -9.86
C GLU A 166 -15.88 -23.06 -10.18
N GLY A 167 -14.62 -23.15 -9.72
CA GLY A 167 -13.74 -24.29 -9.98
C GLY A 167 -13.22 -24.38 -11.42
N LYS A 168 -13.20 -23.28 -12.18
CA LYS A 168 -12.64 -23.17 -13.53
C LYS A 168 -11.12 -23.04 -13.47
N GLU A 169 -10.43 -23.57 -14.48
CA GLU A 169 -9.00 -23.31 -14.64
C GLU A 169 -8.79 -21.91 -15.22
N THR A 170 -8.30 -21.00 -14.38
CA THR A 170 -7.94 -19.64 -14.77
C THR A 170 -6.48 -19.35 -14.41
N ASN A 171 -5.85 -18.51 -15.24
CA ASN A 171 -4.49 -18.00 -15.06
C ASN A 171 -4.55 -16.55 -14.55
N ALA A 172 -3.51 -16.09 -13.85
CA ALA A 172 -3.38 -14.71 -13.38
C ALA A 172 -4.61 -14.19 -12.58
N TYR A 173 -4.83 -14.79 -11.41
CA TYR A 173 -5.92 -14.45 -10.48
C TYR A 173 -5.48 -13.49 -9.36
N TYR A 174 -4.29 -12.90 -9.45
CA TYR A 174 -3.83 -11.82 -8.59
C TYR A 174 -2.84 -10.93 -9.35
N ARG A 175 -2.67 -9.69 -8.90
CA ARG A 175 -1.72 -8.72 -9.44
C ARG A 175 -0.67 -8.37 -8.38
N PRO A 176 0.63 -8.64 -8.62
CA PRO A 176 1.71 -8.15 -7.75
C PRO A 176 1.73 -6.62 -7.71
N ILE A 177 2.05 -6.06 -6.54
CA ILE A 177 2.24 -4.61 -6.38
C ILE A 177 3.68 -4.23 -6.66
N ASN A 178 3.86 -3.22 -7.51
CA ASN A 178 5.19 -2.74 -7.90
C ASN A 178 5.64 -1.51 -7.09
N ASN A 179 4.70 -0.68 -6.65
CA ASN A 179 4.98 0.51 -5.85
C ASN A 179 4.39 0.34 -4.45
N LYS A 180 3.10 0.60 -4.28
CA LYS A 180 2.47 0.59 -2.95
C LYS A 180 0.97 0.40 -3.02
N ILE A 181 0.41 -0.09 -1.92
CA ILE A 181 -1.00 -0.01 -1.55
C ILE A 181 -1.11 1.07 -0.46
N VAL A 182 -2.11 1.93 -0.56
CA VAL A 182 -2.42 2.96 0.43
C VAL A 182 -3.84 2.73 0.93
N ILE A 183 -4.01 2.56 2.24
CA ILE A 183 -5.31 2.54 2.90
C ILE A 183 -5.44 3.82 3.73
N ALA A 184 -6.39 4.68 3.38
CA ALA A 184 -6.57 6.00 4.01
C ALA A 184 -8.03 6.44 3.99
N TYR A 185 -8.41 7.33 4.90
CA TYR A 185 -9.73 7.96 4.89
C TYR A 185 -9.80 9.08 3.83
N SER A 186 -10.76 8.99 2.91
CA SER A 186 -11.00 10.01 1.89
C SER A 186 -12.14 10.93 2.32
N THR A 187 -11.82 12.20 2.58
CA THR A 187 -12.80 13.28 2.85
C THR A 187 -13.27 13.99 1.57
N LYS A 188 -12.43 14.00 0.54
CA LYS A 188 -12.67 14.77 -0.69
C LYS A 188 -13.88 14.27 -1.46
N ASP A 189 -14.12 12.96 -1.42
CA ASP A 189 -15.15 12.34 -2.24
C ASP A 189 -16.24 11.66 -1.41
N ILE A 190 -15.93 10.92 -0.31
CA ILE A 190 -16.89 9.94 0.25
C ILE A 190 -16.81 9.67 1.77
N ASN A 191 -16.09 10.44 2.59
CA ASN A 191 -16.01 10.26 4.06
C ASN A 191 -15.86 8.80 4.54
N GLN A 192 -14.94 8.04 3.93
CA GLN A 192 -14.76 6.60 4.18
C GLN A 192 -13.32 6.16 3.93
N ASN A 193 -12.95 5.00 4.48
CA ASN A 193 -11.66 4.36 4.19
C ASN A 193 -11.62 3.84 2.76
N ARG A 194 -10.47 4.07 2.12
CA ARG A 194 -10.21 3.78 0.73
C ARG A 194 -8.88 3.10 0.57
N ILE A 195 -8.83 2.16 -0.37
CA ILE A 195 -7.63 1.48 -0.79
C ILE A 195 -7.27 1.94 -2.21
N SER A 196 -6.03 2.35 -2.41
CA SER A 196 -5.43 2.71 -3.71
C SER A 196 -4.15 1.90 -3.90
N TYR A 197 -3.76 1.65 -5.15
CA TYR A 197 -2.54 0.92 -5.46
C TYR A 197 -1.89 1.41 -6.78
N ASP A 198 -0.57 1.30 -6.89
CA ASP A 198 0.23 1.55 -8.12
C ASP A 198 -0.19 2.77 -8.96
N HIS A 199 -0.34 3.93 -8.32
CA HIS A 199 -0.71 5.22 -8.95
C HIS A 199 -2.12 5.30 -9.53
N VAL A 200 -3.02 4.37 -9.21
CA VAL A 200 -4.45 4.62 -9.36
C VAL A 200 -4.84 5.68 -8.32
N LEU A 201 -4.65 6.95 -8.69
CA LEU A 201 -4.84 8.15 -7.86
C LEU A 201 -6.27 8.32 -7.36
N ASP A 202 -7.19 7.59 -7.97
CA ASP A 202 -8.56 7.56 -7.57
C ASP A 202 -8.72 6.62 -6.37
N LEU A 203 -8.84 7.20 -5.17
CA LEU A 203 -9.32 6.54 -3.95
C LEU A 203 -10.81 6.12 -4.11
N LYS A 204 -11.10 5.36 -5.18
CA LYS A 204 -12.43 4.89 -5.58
C LYS A 204 -12.77 3.55 -4.94
N PHE A 205 -11.80 2.81 -4.41
CA PHE A 205 -12.06 1.48 -3.88
C PHE A 205 -12.19 1.49 -2.36
N ARG A 206 -13.23 0.82 -1.86
CA ARG A 206 -13.41 0.48 -0.46
C ARG A 206 -12.46 -0.65 -0.08
N ASP A 207 -12.00 -0.62 1.16
CA ASP A 207 -11.26 -1.76 1.72
C ASP A 207 -12.24 -2.88 2.12
N GLY A 208 -12.11 -4.06 1.48
CA GLY A 208 -12.94 -5.23 1.75
C GLY A 208 -12.62 -5.97 3.05
N GLY A 209 -11.53 -5.64 3.74
CA GLY A 209 -11.20 -6.21 5.06
C GLY A 209 -10.80 -7.69 5.06
N ILE A 210 -10.47 -8.22 3.89
CA ILE A 210 -10.03 -9.60 3.68
C ILE A 210 -8.68 -9.55 2.98
N ILE A 211 -7.82 -10.50 3.31
CA ILE A 211 -6.59 -10.79 2.57
C ILE A 211 -6.51 -12.27 2.19
N PHE A 212 -5.86 -12.55 1.07
CA PHE A 212 -5.68 -13.88 0.50
C PHE A 212 -4.21 -14.20 0.35
N LYS A 213 -3.82 -15.42 0.72
CA LYS A 213 -2.47 -15.94 0.54
C LYS A 213 -2.42 -16.82 -0.70
N THR A 214 -1.37 -16.63 -1.50
CA THR A 214 -0.96 -17.56 -2.57
C THR A 214 0.56 -17.63 -2.63
N GLY A 215 1.10 -18.75 -2.14
CA GLY A 215 2.54 -18.89 -1.90
C GLY A 215 3.04 -17.82 -0.93
N ASN A 216 4.03 -17.03 -1.36
CA ASN A 216 4.59 -15.92 -0.58
C ASN A 216 3.84 -14.59 -0.77
N ASN A 217 2.73 -14.56 -1.51
CA ASN A 217 2.02 -13.32 -1.76
C ASN A 217 0.82 -13.17 -0.83
N ILE A 218 0.61 -11.97 -0.32
CA ILE A 218 -0.56 -11.57 0.47
C ILE A 218 -1.31 -10.50 -0.32
N CYS A 219 -2.50 -10.87 -0.79
CA CYS A 219 -3.30 -10.09 -1.70
C CYS A 219 -4.46 -9.41 -0.97
N PHE A 220 -4.56 -8.09 -1.13
CA PHE A 220 -5.67 -7.30 -0.62
C PHE A 220 -6.85 -7.32 -1.60
N PHE A 221 -8.06 -7.14 -1.07
CA PHE A 221 -9.30 -7.07 -1.86
C PHE A 221 -9.89 -5.65 -1.84
N PRO A 222 -9.53 -4.80 -2.80
CA PRO A 222 -10.30 -3.59 -3.12
C PRO A 222 -11.73 -3.95 -3.56
N THR A 223 -12.72 -3.15 -3.15
CA THR A 223 -14.13 -3.31 -3.54
C THR A 223 -14.73 -1.99 -4.06
N VAL A 224 -15.73 -2.04 -4.94
CA VAL A 224 -16.36 -0.84 -5.54
C VAL A 224 -17.58 -0.34 -4.77
N LEU A 225 -18.00 0.90 -5.06
CA LEU A 225 -18.86 1.67 -4.16
C LEU A 225 -20.37 1.40 -4.21
N LYS A 226 -20.91 0.81 -5.26
CA LYS A 226 -22.34 0.46 -5.36
C LYS A 226 -22.55 -0.69 -6.35
N PRO A 227 -23.34 -1.71 -5.99
CA PRO A 227 -23.84 -2.68 -6.96
C PRO A 227 -25.06 -2.05 -7.63
N ARG A 228 -24.91 -1.49 -8.84
CA ARG A 228 -26.10 -1.16 -9.66
C ARG A 228 -26.52 -2.28 -10.60
N PHE A 229 -25.72 -3.34 -10.74
CA PHE A 229 -26.04 -4.48 -11.58
C PHE A 229 -25.68 -5.79 -10.88
N LEU A 230 -26.50 -6.82 -11.03
CA LEU A 230 -26.36 -8.13 -10.38
C LEU A 230 -25.43 -9.09 -11.15
N SER A 231 -24.82 -8.63 -12.24
CA SER A 231 -24.00 -9.48 -13.10
C SER A 231 -22.52 -9.40 -12.70
N CYS A 232 -21.97 -10.58 -12.41
CA CYS A 232 -20.55 -10.88 -12.43
C CYS A 232 -20.02 -10.87 -13.87
N SER A 233 -19.85 -9.71 -14.49
CA SER A 233 -19.32 -9.66 -15.86
C SER A 233 -17.80 -9.56 -15.90
N GLY A 234 -17.15 -8.89 -14.93
CA GLY A 234 -15.69 -8.70 -14.93
C GLY A 234 -15.15 -7.89 -16.12
N ASP A 235 -16.03 -7.25 -16.89
CA ASP A 235 -15.73 -6.66 -18.21
C ASP A 235 -15.50 -5.13 -18.14
N SER A 236 -15.26 -4.53 -16.98
CA SER A 236 -14.94 -3.10 -16.92
C SER A 236 -13.48 -2.83 -17.27
N ASP A 237 -13.18 -1.68 -17.89
CA ASP A 237 -11.81 -1.30 -18.29
C ASP A 237 -10.85 -1.18 -17.09
N ASP A 238 -11.39 -0.94 -15.89
CA ASP A 238 -10.67 -0.97 -14.62
C ASP A 238 -10.70 -2.36 -13.94
N GLY A 239 -11.44 -3.32 -14.48
CA GLY A 239 -11.59 -4.72 -14.06
C GLY A 239 -12.21 -4.91 -12.69
N LEU A 240 -13.19 -4.05 -12.35
CA LEU A 240 -13.70 -3.86 -11.00
C LEU A 240 -15.23 -3.68 -10.89
N ASP A 241 -15.99 -3.87 -11.97
CA ASP A 241 -17.47 -4.03 -11.93
C ASP A 241 -17.93 -5.34 -11.23
N ASP A 242 -17.07 -5.91 -10.38
CA ASP A 242 -17.24 -7.20 -9.73
C ASP A 242 -18.16 -7.13 -8.52
N ASN A 243 -19.45 -7.24 -8.82
CA ASN A 243 -20.47 -7.71 -7.89
C ASN A 243 -20.21 -9.15 -7.38
N CYS A 244 -19.11 -9.79 -7.80
CA CYS A 244 -18.73 -11.15 -7.45
C CYS A 244 -18.21 -11.31 -6.02
N LEU A 245 -17.61 -10.26 -5.46
CA LEU A 245 -16.95 -10.31 -4.16
C LEU A 245 -17.51 -9.27 -3.19
N GLY A 246 -18.71 -8.74 -3.46
CA GLY A 246 -19.38 -7.74 -2.60
C GLY A 246 -19.60 -8.24 -1.17
N ALA A 247 -18.90 -7.61 -0.22
CA ALA A 247 -19.14 -7.45 1.23
C ALA A 247 -19.65 -8.64 2.07
N THR A 248 -20.83 -9.19 1.76
CA THR A 248 -21.49 -10.30 2.45
C THR A 248 -21.40 -11.64 1.70
N LYS A 249 -21.33 -11.62 0.36
CA LYS A 249 -21.21 -12.84 -0.45
C LYS A 249 -19.80 -13.44 -0.58
N PRO A 250 -18.65 -12.75 -0.46
CA PRO A 250 -17.36 -13.41 -0.60
C PRO A 250 -17.15 -14.39 0.55
N ILE A 251 -17.46 -14.07 1.80
CA ILE A 251 -17.24 -15.02 2.91
C ILE A 251 -18.17 -16.24 2.78
N LEU A 252 -19.44 -16.04 2.41
CA LEU A 252 -20.38 -17.14 2.19
C LEU A 252 -20.06 -17.98 0.93
N SER A 253 -19.62 -17.36 -0.17
CA SER A 253 -19.25 -18.09 -1.40
C SER A 253 -17.84 -18.68 -1.36
N LEU A 254 -16.91 -18.10 -0.62
CA LEU A 254 -15.57 -18.65 -0.38
C LEU A 254 -15.65 -19.82 0.60
N SER A 255 -16.42 -19.72 1.68
CA SER A 255 -16.66 -20.84 2.61
C SER A 255 -17.49 -21.98 2.01
N GLN A 256 -18.32 -21.70 1.00
CA GLN A 256 -19.00 -22.71 0.17
C GLN A 256 -18.14 -23.21 -1.02
N GLY A 257 -17.05 -22.50 -1.34
CA GLY A 257 -16.12 -22.80 -2.43
C GLY A 257 -14.92 -23.64 -2.00
N ARG A 258 -13.87 -23.66 -2.82
CA ARG A 258 -12.62 -24.42 -2.54
C ARG A 258 -11.67 -23.69 -1.58
N LEU A 259 -11.95 -22.43 -1.25
CA LEU A 259 -11.04 -21.60 -0.48
C LEU A 259 -11.35 -21.67 1.02
N LYS A 260 -10.35 -22.01 1.82
CA LYS A 260 -10.49 -22.15 3.27
C LYS A 260 -9.76 -21.02 4.00
N GLU A 261 -10.20 -20.75 5.23
CA GLU A 261 -9.50 -19.84 6.12
C GLU A 261 -8.13 -20.44 6.52
N CYS A 262 -7.10 -19.61 6.67
CA CYS A 262 -5.76 -20.10 6.97
C CYS A 262 -5.71 -20.76 8.35
N SER A 263 -5.21 -21.99 8.38
CA SER A 263 -4.93 -22.74 9.61
C SER A 263 -3.88 -22.00 10.45
N PRO A 264 -3.98 -22.05 11.78
CA PRO A 264 -2.95 -21.49 12.65
C PRO A 264 -1.59 -22.17 12.40
N PRO A 265 -0.47 -21.49 12.70
CA PRO A 265 0.86 -22.09 12.60
C PRO A 265 0.92 -23.38 13.42
N LEU A 266 1.59 -24.40 12.89
CA LEU A 266 1.88 -25.61 13.64
C LEU A 266 2.87 -25.26 14.75
N ILE A 267 2.37 -25.04 15.97
CA ILE A 267 3.23 -24.89 17.14
C ILE A 267 3.84 -26.28 17.39
N PRO A 268 5.17 -26.44 17.25
CA PRO A 268 5.79 -27.72 17.57
C PRO A 268 5.46 -28.03 19.03
N PRO A 269 5.10 -29.28 19.36
CA PRO A 269 4.82 -29.66 20.74
C PRO A 269 6.03 -29.25 21.57
N LYS A 270 5.80 -28.46 22.63
CA LYS A 270 6.85 -28.14 23.59
C LYS A 270 7.39 -29.47 24.09
N LEU A 271 8.61 -29.82 23.69
CA LEU A 271 9.35 -30.92 24.28
C LEU A 271 9.45 -30.60 25.78
N GLY A 272 8.76 -31.40 26.59
CA GLY A 272 8.65 -31.17 28.03
C GLY A 272 10.02 -31.02 28.64
N SER A 273 10.24 -29.87 29.28
CA SER A 273 11.31 -29.64 30.25
C SER A 273 11.02 -30.40 31.55
#